data_AF-A0A1B6G861-F1
#
_entry.id   AF-A0A1B6G861-F1
#
_cell.length_a   1.000
_cell.length_b   1.000
_cell.length_c   1.000
_cell.angle_alpha   90.00
_cell.angle_beta   90.00
_cell.angle_gamma   90.00
#
_symmetry.space_group_name_H-M   'P 1'
#
loop_
_entity.id
_entity.type
_entity.pdbx_description
1 polymer ?
#
loop_
_entity_poly.entity_id
_entity_poly.type
_entity_poly.pdbx_seq_one_letter_code
_entity_poly.pdbx_strand_id
1 'polypeptide(L)'
;ASSSWMYNFNLLGGFAENFLRVTQKNPITLLRSRFPRPSVSQLLNALPASLSFLIVRDPLHRLLSAYRNKVEHVHSHYYKRLARTIIVRYRGKPPKDEHTGPTFEEFVRYVT
;
A
#
# COMPACT_ATOMS: atom_id res chain seq x y z
N ALA A 1 3.26 -0.96 -1.81
CA ALA A 1 4.70 -0.72 -1.55
C ALA A 1 5.08 0.62 -2.17
N SER A 2 6.11 1.30 -1.65
CA SER A 2 6.62 2.53 -2.28
C SER A 2 7.12 2.23 -3.69
N SER A 3 6.89 3.13 -4.64
CA SER A 3 7.39 3.01 -6.03
C SER A 3 8.92 2.87 -6.06
N SER A 4 9.64 3.59 -5.20
CA SER A 4 11.11 3.52 -5.09
C SER A 4 11.59 2.13 -4.70
N TRP A 5 10.92 1.49 -3.73
CA TRP A 5 11.31 0.15 -3.30
C TRP A 5 10.91 -0.94 -4.29
N MET A 6 9.78 -0.76 -4.98
CA MET A 6 9.42 -1.65 -6.09
C MET A 6 10.46 -1.59 -7.21
N TYR A 7 10.99 -0.41 -7.52
CA TYR A 7 12.08 -0.25 -8.48
C TYR A 7 13.34 -1.00 -8.02
N ASN A 8 13.79 -0.77 -6.79
CA ASN A 8 14.97 -1.46 -6.23
C ASN A 8 14.81 -2.98 -6.19
N PHE A 9 13.63 -3.50 -5.83
CA PHE A 9 13.40 -4.95 -5.84
C PHE A 9 13.40 -5.54 -7.26
N ASN A 10 12.93 -4.79 -8.26
CA ASN A 10 13.04 -5.24 -9.65
C ASN A 10 14.51 -5.24 -10.12
N LEU A 11 15.32 -4.25 -9.73
CA LEU A 11 16.76 -4.27 -9.98
C LEU A 11 17.43 -5.49 -9.35
N LEU A 12 17.11 -5.78 -8.08
CA LEU A 12 17.61 -6.98 -7.37
C LEU A 12 17.12 -8.29 -8.00
N GLY A 13 15.97 -8.29 -8.67
CA GLY A 13 15.49 -9.40 -9.49
C GLY A 13 16.25 -9.59 -10.81
N GLY A 14 17.16 -8.68 -11.15
CA GLY A 14 17.98 -8.74 -12.36
C GLY A 14 17.37 -8.04 -13.58
N PHE A 15 16.36 -7.18 -13.40
CA PHE A 15 15.91 -6.30 -14.48
C PHE A 15 16.93 -5.18 -14.70
N ALA A 16 17.23 -4.88 -15.97
CA ALA A 16 18.13 -3.80 -16.33
C ALA A 16 17.51 -2.42 -16.05
N GLU A 17 18.32 -1.48 -15.57
CA GLU A 17 17.88 -0.13 -15.21
C GLU A 17 17.24 0.62 -16.39
N ASN A 18 17.85 0.55 -17.56
CA ASN A 18 17.34 1.19 -18.78
C ASN A 18 15.93 0.69 -19.13
N PHE A 19 15.67 -0.61 -18.96
CA PHE A 19 14.34 -1.19 -19.15
C PHE A 19 13.35 -0.68 -18.12
N LEU A 20 13.71 -0.65 -16.83
CA LEU A 20 12.81 -0.20 -15.76
C LEU A 20 12.45 1.28 -15.86
N ARG A 21 13.31 2.12 -16.45
CA ARG A 21 13.04 3.55 -16.67
C ARG A 21 11.97 3.80 -17.73
N VAL A 22 11.87 2.92 -18.74
CA VAL A 22 10.98 3.13 -19.90
C VAL A 22 9.75 2.22 -19.89
N THR A 23 9.76 1.17 -19.07
CA THR A 23 8.69 0.16 -19.04
C THR A 23 7.38 0.75 -18.52
N GLN A 24 6.28 0.44 -19.23
CA GLN A 24 4.91 0.77 -18.81
C GLN A 24 4.26 -0.39 -18.04
N LYS A 25 4.97 -1.49 -17.83
CA LYS A 25 4.45 -2.64 -17.08
C LYS A 25 4.33 -2.29 -15.60
N ASN A 26 3.29 -2.78 -14.95
CA ASN A 26 3.12 -2.60 -13.51
C ASN A 26 4.34 -3.21 -12.76
N PRO A 27 5.04 -2.44 -11.91
CA PRO A 27 6.23 -2.90 -11.21
C PRO A 27 6.02 -4.15 -10.34
N ILE A 28 4.80 -4.36 -9.81
CA ILE A 28 4.47 -5.55 -9.01
C ILE A 28 4.39 -6.79 -9.90
N THR A 29 3.85 -6.64 -11.11
CA THR A 29 3.76 -7.75 -12.07
C THR A 29 5.16 -8.18 -12.52
N LEU A 30 6.05 -7.22 -12.78
CA LEU A 30 7.45 -7.52 -13.08
C LEU A 30 8.14 -8.22 -11.92
N LEU A 31 7.95 -7.73 -10.69
CA LEU A 31 8.59 -8.35 -9.53
C LEU A 31 8.12 -9.79 -9.34
N ARG A 32 6.82 -10.04 -9.51
CA ARG A 32 6.23 -11.37 -9.35
C ARG A 32 6.65 -12.37 -10.44
N SER A 33 7.09 -11.91 -11.61
CA SER A 33 7.65 -12.83 -12.60
C SER A 33 9.00 -13.38 -12.18
N ARG A 34 9.73 -12.67 -11.31
CA ARG A 34 11.02 -13.10 -10.77
C ARG A 34 10.93 -13.73 -9.38
N PHE A 35 10.05 -13.19 -8.53
CA PHE A 35 9.78 -13.66 -7.18
C PHE A 35 8.31 -14.08 -7.08
N PRO A 36 7.97 -15.31 -7.53
CA PRO A 36 6.60 -15.79 -7.48
C PRO A 36 6.09 -15.88 -6.03
N ARG A 37 4.76 -15.86 -5.87
CA ARG A 37 4.16 -15.94 -4.54
C ARG A 37 4.47 -17.32 -3.93
N PRO A 38 5.15 -17.39 -2.78
CA PRO A 38 5.46 -18.65 -2.13
C PRO A 38 4.19 -19.31 -1.55
N SER A 39 4.23 -20.64 -1.41
CA SER A 39 3.22 -21.39 -0.66
C SER A 39 3.34 -21.13 0.85
N VAL A 40 2.32 -21.50 1.61
CA VAL A 40 2.34 -21.40 3.08
C VAL A 40 3.49 -22.22 3.68
N SER A 41 3.74 -23.43 3.17
CA SER A 41 4.84 -24.27 3.64
C SER A 41 6.22 -23.66 3.36
N GLN A 42 6.41 -23.09 2.17
CA GLN A 42 7.65 -22.37 1.83
C GLN A 42 7.88 -21.16 2.74
N LEU A 43 6.81 -20.41 3.05
CA LEU A 43 6.88 -19.28 3.99
C LEU A 43 7.29 -19.74 5.38
N LEU A 44 6.62 -20.75 5.95
CA LEU A 44 6.93 -21.26 7.29
C LEU A 44 8.37 -21.76 7.41
N ASN A 45 8.90 -22.38 6.35
CA ASN A 45 10.29 -22.83 6.32
C ASN A 45 11.30 -21.67 6.21
N ALA A 46 10.98 -20.63 5.45
CA ALA A 46 11.89 -19.51 5.20
C ALA A 46 11.89 -18.44 6.31
N LEU A 47 10.76 -18.26 7.00
CA LEU A 47 10.59 -17.20 8.00
C LEU A 47 11.65 -17.22 9.13
N PRO A 48 12.00 -18.38 9.75
CA PRO A 48 12.95 -18.41 10.86
C PRO A 48 14.35 -17.92 10.50
N ALA A 49 14.78 -18.15 9.25
CA ALA A 49 16.10 -17.77 8.75
C ALA A 49 16.08 -16.45 7.95
N SER A 50 14.92 -15.79 7.86
CA SER A 50 14.77 -14.59 7.03
C SER A 50 15.26 -13.33 7.72
N LEU A 51 15.99 -12.49 6.99
CA LEU A 51 16.30 -11.14 7.43
C LEU A 51 15.03 -10.29 7.33
N SER A 52 14.57 -9.79 8.47
CA SER A 52 13.44 -8.86 8.55
C SER A 52 13.95 -7.43 8.72
N PHE A 53 13.47 -6.53 7.87
CA PHE A 53 13.77 -5.10 7.98
C PHE A 53 12.52 -4.26 7.73
N LEU A 54 12.51 -3.05 8.30
CA LEU A 54 11.40 -2.11 8.17
C LEU A 54 11.88 -0.83 7.51
N ILE A 55 11.19 -0.43 6.44
CA ILE A 55 11.41 0.85 5.79
C ILE A 55 10.52 1.88 6.47
N VAL A 56 11.15 2.85 7.12
CA VAL A 56 10.47 3.92 7.82
C VAL A 56 10.43 5.21 7.00
N ARG A 57 9.46 6.06 7.31
CA ARG A 57 9.32 7.43 6.82
C ARG A 57 8.83 8.27 7.99
N ASP A 58 9.09 9.57 7.95
CA ASP A 58 8.48 10.53 8.88
C ASP A 58 6.99 10.21 9.13
N PRO A 59 6.56 10.02 10.39
CA PRO A 59 5.21 9.55 10.71
C PRO A 59 4.11 10.45 10.18
N LEU A 60 4.26 11.77 10.31
CA LEU A 60 3.26 12.74 9.85
C LEU A 60 3.13 12.71 8.34
N HIS A 61 4.25 12.74 7.61
CA HIS A 61 4.24 12.58 6.16
C HIS A 61 3.63 11.25 5.72
N ARG A 62 3.87 10.15 6.46
CA ARG A 62 3.30 8.84 6.15
C ARG A 62 1.79 8.82 6.32
N LEU A 63 1.27 9.42 7.40
CA LEU A 63 -0.17 9.55 7.63
C LEU A 63 -0.83 10.40 6.54
N LEU A 64 -0.29 11.59 6.27
CA LEU A 64 -0.84 12.49 5.25
C LEU A 64 -0.79 11.85 3.84
N SER A 65 0.33 11.22 3.48
CA SER A 65 0.47 10.53 2.21
C SER A 65 -0.51 9.36 2.08
N ALA A 66 -0.72 8.59 3.15
CA ALA A 66 -1.69 7.50 3.16
C ALA A 66 -3.12 8.02 3.00
N TYR A 67 -3.48 9.08 3.71
CA TYR A 67 -4.79 9.72 3.59
C TYR A 67 -5.06 10.18 2.16
N ARG A 68 -4.19 11.03 1.59
CA ARG A 68 -4.38 11.56 0.23
C ARG A 68 -4.47 10.47 -0.84
N ASN A 69 -3.60 9.47 -0.74
CA ASN A 69 -3.51 8.41 -1.76
C ASN A 69 -4.65 7.38 -1.66
N LYS A 70 -5.11 7.07 -0.44
CA LYS A 70 -6.00 5.91 -0.20
C LYS A 70 -7.41 6.30 0.25
N VAL A 71 -7.57 7.46 0.86
CA VAL A 71 -8.78 7.81 1.63
C VAL A 71 -9.45 9.09 1.13
N GLU A 72 -8.69 10.09 0.69
CA GLU A 72 -9.21 11.34 0.14
C GLU A 72 -9.90 11.11 -1.21
N HIS A 73 -9.25 10.36 -2.10
CA HIS A 73 -9.79 9.98 -3.39
C HIS A 73 -9.91 8.46 -3.44
N VAL A 74 -11.11 7.95 -3.17
CA VAL A 74 -11.29 6.53 -2.91
C VAL A 74 -11.49 5.72 -4.20
N HIS A 75 -10.38 5.27 -4.78
CA HIS A 75 -10.41 4.57 -6.07
C HIS A 75 -10.65 3.05 -5.97
N SER A 76 -10.38 2.43 -4.81
CA SER A 76 -10.49 0.97 -4.63
C SER A 76 -11.68 0.59 -3.77
N HIS A 77 -12.39 -0.49 -4.13
CA HIS A 77 -13.49 -1.05 -3.33
C HIS A 77 -13.09 -1.29 -1.86
N TYR A 78 -11.87 -1.75 -1.62
CA TYR A 78 -11.36 -1.95 -0.26
C TYR A 78 -11.31 -0.63 0.51
N TYR A 79 -10.74 0.42 -0.09
CA TYR A 79 -10.64 1.71 0.57
C TYR A 79 -12.00 2.42 0.69
N LYS A 80 -12.96 2.15 -0.22
CA LYS A 80 -14.36 2.64 -0.09
C LYS A 80 -15.01 2.11 1.17
N ARG A 81 -14.84 0.82 1.42
CA ARG A 81 -15.34 0.17 2.64
C ARG A 81 -14.65 0.75 3.88
N LEU A 82 -13.33 0.94 3.86
CA LEU A 82 -12.60 1.57 4.97
C LEU A 82 -13.11 2.99 5.25
N ALA A 83 -13.25 3.82 4.21
CA ALA A 83 -13.76 5.18 4.32
C ALA A 83 -15.17 5.20 4.97
N ARG A 84 -16.08 4.34 4.50
CA ARG A 84 -17.40 4.16 5.11
C ARG A 84 -17.32 3.79 6.59
N THR A 85 -16.45 2.86 6.97
CA THR A 85 -16.27 2.46 8.37
C THR A 85 -15.82 3.64 9.25
N ILE A 86 -14.87 4.44 8.77
CA ILE A 86 -14.39 5.62 9.50
C ILE A 86 -15.52 6.65 9.66
N ILE A 87 -16.24 6.96 8.58
CA ILE A 87 -17.33 7.93 8.59
C ILE A 87 -18.45 7.50 9.54
N VAL A 88 -18.89 6.25 9.48
CA VAL A 88 -19.94 5.73 10.37
C VAL A 88 -19.49 5.81 11.83
N ARG A 89 -18.23 5.50 12.13
CA ARG A 89 -17.68 5.55 13.49
C ARG A 89 -17.70 6.95 14.09
N TYR A 90 -17.37 7.98 13.32
CA TYR A 90 -17.23 9.35 13.86
C TYR A 90 -18.44 10.26 13.61
N ARG A 91 -19.26 9.99 12.59
CA ARG A 91 -20.44 10.80 12.22
C ARG A 91 -21.76 10.12 12.53
N GLY A 92 -21.76 8.84 12.92
CA GLY A 92 -22.96 8.07 13.27
C GLY A 92 -23.89 7.74 12.10
N LYS A 93 -23.50 8.06 10.87
CA LYS A 93 -24.30 7.84 9.66
C LYS A 93 -23.42 7.53 8.46
N PRO A 94 -23.91 6.74 7.49
CA PRO A 94 -23.17 6.49 6.26
C PRO A 94 -22.97 7.78 5.45
N PRO A 95 -21.93 7.84 4.60
CA PRO A 95 -21.74 8.95 3.67
C PRO A 95 -22.93 9.09 2.73
N LYS A 96 -23.23 10.33 2.33
CA LYS A 96 -24.36 10.66 1.44
C LYS A 96 -24.13 10.18 0.00
N ASP A 97 -22.88 10.17 -0.44
CA ASP A 97 -22.46 9.72 -1.75
C ASP A 97 -21.19 8.85 -1.65
N GLU A 98 -20.82 8.17 -2.74
CA GLU A 98 -19.62 7.32 -2.77
C GLU A 98 -18.30 8.11 -2.78
N HIS A 99 -18.35 9.41 -3.00
CA HIS A 99 -17.19 10.29 -3.12
C HIS A 99 -16.84 10.97 -1.79
N THR A 100 -17.76 10.97 -0.83
CA THR A 100 -17.58 11.54 0.50
C THR A 100 -16.65 10.65 1.30
N GLY A 101 -15.40 11.10 1.45
CA GLY A 101 -14.41 10.49 2.34
C GLY A 101 -14.48 11.03 3.78
N PRO A 102 -13.82 10.32 4.73
CA PRO A 102 -13.57 10.87 6.06
C PRO A 102 -12.60 12.05 5.97
N THR A 103 -12.56 12.91 6.99
CA THR A 103 -11.56 13.96 7.10
C THR A 103 -10.20 13.40 7.48
N PHE A 104 -9.14 14.20 7.32
CA PHE A 104 -7.81 13.81 7.78
C PHE A 104 -7.78 13.52 9.28
N GLU A 105 -8.48 14.32 10.08
CA GLU A 105 -8.58 14.12 11.53
C GLU A 105 -9.29 12.80 11.88
N GLU A 106 -10.43 12.50 11.27
CA GLU A 106 -11.15 11.24 11.46
C GLU A 106 -10.29 10.03 11.07
N PHE A 107 -9.52 10.16 9.98
CA PHE A 107 -8.56 9.14 9.57
C PHE A 107 -7.43 8.96 10.58
N VAL A 108 -6.81 10.04 11.06
CA VAL A 108 -5.73 9.97 12.06
C VAL A 108 -6.25 9.32 13.33
N ARG A 109 -7.37 9.81 13.89
CA ARG A 109 -8.02 9.23 15.09
C ARG A 109 -8.39 7.76 14.92
N TYR A 110 -8.61 7.28 13.69
CA TYR A 110 -8.90 5.87 13.43
C TYR A 110 -7.65 4.98 13.45
N VAL A 111 -6.52 5.51 12.98
CA VAL A 111 -5.27 4.74 12.79
C VAL A 111 -4.40 4.75 14.05
N THR A 112 -4.53 5.77 14.88
CA THR A 112 -3.89 5.88 16.20
C THR A 112 -4.80 5.34 17.29
#